data_AF-A0A1Z3HNC9-F1
#
_entry.id   AF-A0A1Z3HNC9-F1
#
_cell.length_a   1.000
_cell.length_b   1.000
_cell.length_c   1.000
_cell.angle_alpha   90.00
_cell.angle_beta   90.00
_cell.angle_gamma   90.00
#
_symmetry.space_group_name_H-M   'P 1'
#
loop_
_entity.id
_entity.type
_entity.pdbx_description
1 polymer ?
#
loop_
_entity_poly.entity_id
_entity_poly.type
_entity_poly.pdbx_seq_one_letter_code
_entity_poly.pdbx_strand_id
1 'polypeptide(L)'
;MKSSQSSQIRVLIEKFKLRLEDFPPYERDGKLYFRRTDTGKEISYLKATCDELRHGLTNYETLLAEIKTLSFKHSSIRDAVIYAIKYEATRKVYHTQRIELRRYYNALIARLKKGKIIELRKISGKDKKTQEEIEHLENIRDALLAQVKQKDNEIRSLQKQVNEYIGLCEKYARDWSKEKSRRELLGRNNKSLGAYKGLYGQEKKKTAALKQEIQRLRAHIASLEQQLDD
;
A
#
# COMPACT_ATOMS: atom_id res chain seq x y z
N MET A 1 -41.16 -0.93 -82.64
CA MET A 1 -40.56 -2.28 -82.50
C MET A 1 -39.43 -2.40 -81.44
N LYS A 2 -38.94 -1.34 -80.79
CA LYS A 2 -37.87 -1.42 -79.76
C LYS A 2 -38.31 -1.98 -78.39
N SER A 3 -39.61 -2.02 -78.07
CA SER A 3 -40.09 -2.49 -76.75
C SER A 3 -40.03 -4.02 -76.59
N SER A 4 -40.17 -4.80 -77.67
CA SER A 4 -40.22 -6.28 -77.61
C SER A 4 -38.87 -6.91 -77.24
N GLN A 5 -37.76 -6.41 -77.81
CA GLN A 5 -36.41 -6.90 -77.48
C GLN A 5 -36.00 -6.56 -76.04
N SER A 6 -36.33 -5.35 -75.56
CA SER A 6 -36.04 -4.94 -74.18
C SER A 6 -36.74 -5.83 -73.15
N SER A 7 -38.01 -6.20 -73.42
CA SER A 7 -38.77 -7.13 -72.58
C SER A 7 -38.16 -8.54 -72.58
N GLN A 8 -37.72 -9.05 -73.73
CA GLN A 8 -37.07 -10.37 -73.83
C GLN A 8 -35.75 -10.44 -73.07
N ILE A 9 -34.92 -9.39 -73.12
CA ILE A 9 -33.65 -9.33 -72.38
C ILE A 9 -33.90 -9.33 -70.87
N ARG A 10 -34.89 -8.57 -70.40
CA ARG A 10 -35.27 -8.53 -68.98
C ARG A 10 -35.72 -9.90 -68.47
N VAL A 11 -36.61 -10.58 -69.21
CA VAL A 11 -37.07 -11.93 -68.84
C VAL A 11 -35.91 -12.91 -68.77
N LEU A 12 -34.97 -12.84 -69.72
CA LEU A 12 -33.81 -13.73 -69.73
C LEU A 12 -32.85 -13.45 -68.57
N ILE A 13 -32.59 -12.17 -68.28
CA ILE A 13 -31.79 -11.76 -67.12
C ILE A 13 -32.41 -12.29 -65.84
N GLU A 14 -33.72 -12.09 -65.63
CA GLU A 14 -34.41 -12.57 -64.43
C GLU A 14 -34.38 -14.11 -64.32
N LYS A 15 -34.52 -14.83 -65.44
CA LYS A 15 -34.37 -16.29 -65.47
C LYS A 15 -33.00 -16.74 -64.96
N PHE A 16 -31.91 -16.07 -65.37
CA PHE A 16 -30.57 -16.41 -64.91
C PHE A 16 -30.31 -15.95 -63.47
N LYS A 17 -30.85 -14.80 -63.05
CA LYS A 17 -30.76 -14.34 -61.65
C LYS A 17 -31.39 -15.31 -60.67
N LEU A 18 -32.56 -15.87 -61.01
CA LEU A 18 -33.26 -16.85 -60.17
C LEU A 18 -32.46 -18.15 -59.99
N ARG A 19 -31.55 -18.45 -60.92
CA ARG A 19 -30.68 -19.63 -60.87
C ARG A 19 -29.34 -19.38 -60.20
N LEU A 20 -29.09 -18.14 -59.77
CA LEU A 20 -27.85 -17.77 -59.10
C LEU A 20 -27.87 -18.27 -57.66
N GLU A 21 -27.05 -19.28 -57.41
CA GLU A 21 -26.91 -19.94 -56.12
C GLU A 21 -25.69 -19.40 -55.38
N ASP A 22 -25.78 -19.34 -54.05
CA ASP A 22 -24.66 -18.98 -53.18
C ASP A 22 -24.18 -20.22 -52.46
N PHE A 23 -22.87 -20.35 -52.32
CA PHE A 23 -22.22 -21.39 -51.54
C PHE A 23 -21.69 -20.79 -50.25
N PRO A 24 -21.94 -21.42 -49.09
CA PRO A 24 -21.37 -20.95 -47.84
C PRO A 24 -19.85 -21.22 -47.80
N PRO A 25 -19.05 -20.34 -47.16
CA PRO A 25 -17.68 -20.68 -46.82
C PRO A 25 -17.66 -21.82 -45.78
N TYR A 26 -16.56 -22.57 -45.73
CA TYR A 26 -16.31 -23.59 -44.70
C TYR A 26 -15.32 -23.10 -43.66
N GLU A 27 -15.36 -23.68 -42.46
CA GLU A 27 -14.46 -23.35 -41.36
C GLU A 27 -13.29 -24.35 -41.28
N ARG A 28 -12.08 -23.81 -41.06
CA ARG A 28 -10.87 -24.57 -40.72
C ARG A 28 -10.03 -23.74 -39.75
N ASP A 29 -9.61 -24.33 -38.64
CA ASP A 29 -8.78 -23.68 -37.61
C ASP A 29 -9.34 -22.33 -37.11
N GLY A 30 -10.66 -22.23 -36.94
CA GLY A 30 -11.32 -21.00 -36.49
C GLY A 30 -11.33 -19.87 -37.52
N LYS A 31 -11.02 -20.17 -38.79
CA LYS A 31 -11.02 -19.22 -39.91
C LYS A 31 -11.93 -19.74 -41.02
N LEU A 32 -12.57 -18.80 -41.72
CA LEU A 32 -13.45 -19.11 -42.85
C LEU A 32 -12.66 -19.11 -44.17
N TYR A 33 -12.92 -20.12 -44.98
CA TYR A 33 -12.32 -20.34 -46.28
C TYR A 33 -13.37 -20.73 -47.31
N PHE A 34 -13.02 -20.59 -48.58
CA PHE A 34 -13.76 -21.20 -49.67
C PHE A 34 -12.80 -21.61 -50.77
N ARG A 35 -13.27 -22.49 -51.66
CA ARG A 35 -12.50 -22.95 -52.79
C ARG A 35 -13.02 -22.30 -54.05
N ARG A 36 -12.14 -21.70 -54.84
CA ARG A 36 -12.49 -21.18 -56.16
C ARG A 36 -12.94 -22.32 -57.07
N THR A 37 -14.07 -22.13 -57.76
CA THR A 37 -14.64 -23.16 -58.65
C THR A 37 -13.81 -23.37 -59.91
N ASP A 38 -13.14 -22.32 -60.39
CA ASP A 38 -12.35 -22.31 -61.62
C ASP A 38 -10.92 -22.85 -61.44
N THR A 39 -10.29 -22.54 -60.30
CA THR A 39 -8.87 -22.85 -60.04
C THR A 39 -8.68 -23.91 -58.97
N GLY A 40 -9.72 -24.26 -58.20
CA GLY A 40 -9.60 -25.14 -57.04
C GLY A 40 -8.79 -24.55 -55.87
N LYS A 41 -8.35 -23.29 -55.97
CA LYS A 41 -7.52 -22.64 -54.96
C LYS A 41 -8.35 -22.32 -53.72
N GLU A 42 -7.82 -22.65 -52.55
CA GLU A 42 -8.40 -22.26 -51.26
C GLU A 42 -8.06 -20.79 -50.95
N ILE A 43 -9.06 -20.02 -50.56
CA ILE A 43 -8.97 -18.59 -50.31
C ILE A 43 -9.58 -18.27 -48.96
N SER A 44 -8.92 -17.41 -48.20
CA SER A 44 -9.45 -16.89 -46.94
C SER A 44 -10.66 -16.01 -47.22
N TYR A 45 -11.82 -16.41 -46.69
CA TYR A 45 -13.10 -15.73 -46.90
C TYR A 45 -13.06 -14.25 -46.50
N LEU A 46 -12.37 -13.91 -45.40
CA LEU A 46 -12.28 -12.54 -44.89
C LEU A 46 -11.35 -11.64 -45.71
N LYS A 47 -10.40 -12.21 -46.48
CA LYS A 47 -9.40 -11.47 -47.28
C LYS A 47 -9.67 -11.52 -48.78
N ALA A 48 -10.70 -12.25 -49.20
CA ALA A 48 -11.03 -12.43 -50.61
C ALA A 48 -11.54 -11.14 -51.25
N THR A 49 -11.13 -10.93 -52.49
CA THR A 49 -11.63 -9.86 -53.37
C THR A 49 -13.03 -10.18 -53.88
N CYS A 50 -13.76 -9.16 -54.35
CA CYS A 50 -15.08 -9.32 -54.96
C CYS A 50 -15.11 -10.33 -56.12
N ASP A 51 -14.01 -10.39 -56.88
CA ASP A 51 -13.84 -11.34 -57.97
C ASP A 51 -13.76 -12.77 -57.45
N GLU A 52 -12.86 -13.01 -56.49
CA GLU A 52 -12.68 -14.33 -55.87
C GLU A 52 -13.96 -14.84 -55.21
N LEU A 53 -14.70 -13.96 -54.52
CA LEU A 53 -15.98 -14.32 -53.91
C LEU A 53 -17.00 -14.72 -54.97
N ARG A 54 -17.12 -13.98 -56.08
CA ARG A 54 -18.05 -14.32 -57.17
C ARG A 54 -17.73 -15.69 -57.74
N HIS A 55 -16.47 -15.95 -58.06
CA HIS A 55 -16.03 -17.19 -58.68
C HIS A 55 -16.01 -18.38 -57.71
N GLY A 56 -15.87 -18.16 -56.40
CA GLY A 56 -15.77 -19.24 -55.43
C GLY A 56 -17.02 -19.53 -54.61
N LEU A 57 -17.92 -18.55 -54.49
CA LEU A 57 -19.11 -18.65 -53.61
C LEU A 57 -20.42 -18.53 -54.37
N THR A 58 -20.39 -18.56 -55.69
CA THR A 58 -21.61 -18.69 -56.50
C THR A 58 -21.39 -19.66 -57.63
N ASN A 59 -22.48 -20.13 -58.22
CA ASN A 59 -22.44 -20.91 -59.47
C ASN A 59 -22.22 -20.04 -60.73
N TYR A 60 -21.61 -18.84 -60.58
CA TYR A 60 -21.40 -17.88 -61.66
C TYR A 60 -20.68 -18.46 -62.87
N GLU A 61 -19.64 -19.29 -62.67
CA GLU A 61 -18.90 -19.92 -63.77
C GLU A 61 -19.81 -20.81 -64.64
N THR A 62 -20.65 -21.62 -64.00
CA THR A 62 -21.61 -22.49 -64.68
C THR A 62 -22.60 -21.66 -65.50
N LEU A 63 -23.17 -20.61 -64.91
CA LEU A 63 -24.10 -19.73 -65.61
C LEU A 63 -23.41 -18.96 -66.75
N LEU A 64 -22.17 -18.52 -66.55
CA LEU A 64 -21.38 -17.82 -67.56
C LEU A 64 -21.09 -18.71 -68.76
N ALA A 65 -20.72 -19.98 -68.54
CA ALA A 65 -20.53 -20.95 -69.60
C ALA A 65 -21.83 -21.18 -70.38
N GLU A 66 -22.95 -21.38 -69.69
CA GLU A 66 -24.26 -21.57 -70.34
C GLU A 66 -24.67 -20.35 -71.17
N ILE A 67 -24.55 -19.13 -70.62
CA ILE A 67 -24.84 -17.89 -71.35
C ILE A 67 -23.96 -17.80 -72.61
N LYS A 68 -22.68 -18.18 -72.54
CA LYS A 68 -21.79 -18.15 -73.73
C LYS A 68 -22.21 -19.14 -74.82
N THR A 69 -22.81 -20.28 -74.46
CA THR A 69 -23.29 -21.30 -75.41
C THR A 69 -24.63 -20.96 -76.08
N LEU A 70 -25.42 -20.05 -75.48
CA LEU A 70 -26.69 -19.63 -76.08
C LEU A 70 -26.46 -18.81 -77.37
N SER A 71 -27.20 -19.16 -78.42
CA SER A 71 -27.20 -18.40 -79.66
C SER A 71 -28.04 -17.12 -79.52
N PHE A 72 -27.37 -15.98 -79.51
CA PHE A 72 -28.01 -14.66 -79.48
C PHE A 72 -28.00 -14.02 -80.85
N LYS A 73 -29.13 -13.40 -81.25
CA LYS A 73 -29.23 -12.63 -82.50
C LYS A 73 -28.24 -11.46 -82.56
N HIS A 74 -27.86 -10.89 -81.42
CA HIS A 74 -26.88 -9.81 -81.32
C HIS A 74 -25.91 -10.06 -80.16
N SER A 75 -24.63 -9.80 -80.37
CA SER A 75 -23.59 -9.88 -79.33
C SER A 75 -23.89 -8.99 -78.12
N SER A 76 -24.42 -7.80 -78.36
CA SER A 76 -24.79 -6.83 -77.30
C SER A 76 -25.80 -7.38 -76.29
N ILE A 77 -26.69 -8.28 -76.71
CA ILE A 77 -27.66 -8.94 -75.80
C ILE A 77 -26.92 -9.89 -74.85
N ARG A 78 -25.99 -10.66 -75.39
CA ARG A 78 -25.17 -11.59 -74.60
C ARG A 78 -24.36 -10.83 -73.55
N ASP A 79 -23.72 -9.75 -73.95
CA ASP A 79 -22.90 -8.93 -73.05
C ASP A 79 -23.75 -8.32 -71.94
N ALA A 80 -24.94 -7.79 -72.26
CA ALA A 80 -25.87 -7.25 -71.28
C ALA A 80 -26.28 -8.31 -70.23
N VAL A 81 -26.56 -9.55 -70.65
CA VAL A 81 -26.88 -10.65 -69.73
C VAL A 81 -25.67 -11.00 -68.87
N ILE A 82 -24.48 -11.13 -69.46
CA ILE A 82 -23.24 -11.44 -68.72
C ILE A 82 -22.97 -10.38 -67.66
N TYR A 83 -23.05 -9.10 -68.00
CA TYR A 83 -22.81 -8.00 -67.05
C TYR A 83 -23.86 -7.97 -65.94
N ALA A 84 -25.13 -8.21 -66.24
CA ALA A 84 -26.19 -8.26 -65.24
C ALA A 84 -25.98 -9.39 -64.23
N ILE A 85 -25.64 -10.59 -64.71
CA ILE A 85 -25.38 -11.75 -63.84
C ILE A 85 -24.08 -11.56 -63.05
N LYS A 86 -23.03 -11.00 -63.68
CA LYS A 86 -21.79 -10.64 -62.98
C LYS A 86 -22.05 -9.68 -61.82
N TYR A 87 -22.88 -8.67 -62.05
CA TYR A 87 -23.23 -7.69 -61.03
C TYR A 87 -23.98 -8.33 -59.86
N GLU A 88 -25.04 -9.10 -60.12
CA GLU A 88 -25.82 -9.72 -59.03
C GLU A 88 -25.00 -10.76 -58.26
N ALA A 89 -24.21 -11.58 -58.95
CA ALA A 89 -23.33 -12.55 -58.32
C ALA A 89 -22.31 -11.88 -57.39
N THR A 90 -21.76 -10.73 -57.81
CA THR A 90 -20.83 -9.95 -56.97
C THR A 90 -21.55 -9.29 -55.79
N ARG A 91 -22.70 -8.68 -56.04
CA ARG A 91 -23.47 -7.93 -55.03
C ARG A 91 -23.88 -8.82 -53.86
N LYS A 92 -24.37 -10.03 -54.16
CA LYS A 92 -24.93 -10.95 -53.18
C LYS A 92 -23.86 -11.44 -52.19
N VAL A 93 -22.74 -11.96 -52.69
CA VAL A 93 -21.64 -12.45 -51.85
C VAL A 93 -20.92 -11.35 -51.07
N TYR A 94 -20.74 -10.17 -51.67
CA TYR A 94 -20.07 -9.06 -51.01
C TYR A 94 -20.90 -8.50 -49.84
N HIS A 95 -22.24 -8.43 -50.00
CA HIS A 95 -23.12 -8.02 -48.92
C HIS A 95 -23.00 -8.95 -47.71
N THR A 96 -23.04 -10.27 -47.96
CA THR A 96 -22.91 -11.30 -46.93
C THR A 96 -21.54 -11.26 -46.25
N GLN A 97 -20.46 -11.15 -47.02
CA GLN A 97 -19.10 -11.01 -46.47
C GLN A 97 -18.98 -9.79 -45.55
N ARG A 98 -19.59 -8.66 -45.92
CA ARG A 98 -19.56 -7.44 -45.11
C ARG A 98 -20.29 -7.59 -43.77
N ILE A 99 -21.38 -8.34 -43.73
CA ILE A 99 -22.12 -8.64 -42.50
C ILE A 99 -21.26 -9.54 -41.59
N GLU A 100 -20.67 -10.59 -42.16
CA GLU A 100 -19.84 -11.53 -41.40
C GLU A 100 -18.56 -10.88 -40.86
N LEU A 101 -17.91 -10.00 -41.64
CA LEU A 101 -16.79 -9.19 -41.16
C LEU A 101 -17.18 -8.34 -39.94
N ARG A 102 -18.34 -7.67 -39.99
CA ARG A 102 -18.82 -6.88 -38.83
C ARG A 102 -19.07 -7.77 -37.62
N ARG A 103 -19.70 -8.94 -37.80
CA ARG A 103 -19.93 -9.89 -36.71
C ARG A 103 -18.62 -10.35 -36.08
N TYR A 104 -17.65 -10.74 -36.89
CA TYR A 104 -16.33 -11.17 -36.45
C TYR A 104 -15.60 -10.07 -35.65
N TYR A 105 -15.52 -8.85 -36.20
CA TYR A 105 -14.87 -7.74 -35.50
C TYR A 105 -15.57 -7.35 -34.21
N ASN A 106 -16.91 -7.34 -34.19
CA ASN A 106 -17.67 -7.05 -32.97
C ASN A 106 -17.43 -8.11 -31.90
N ALA A 107 -17.38 -9.40 -32.27
CA ALA A 107 -17.06 -10.49 -31.35
C ALA A 107 -15.62 -10.38 -30.81
N LEU A 108 -14.66 -10.03 -31.66
CA LEU A 108 -13.27 -9.80 -31.25
C LEU A 108 -13.14 -8.64 -30.27
N ILE A 109 -13.79 -7.50 -30.57
CA ILE A 109 -13.83 -6.33 -29.68
C ILE A 109 -14.45 -6.71 -28.33
N ALA A 110 -15.55 -7.47 -28.33
CA ALA A 110 -16.19 -7.92 -27.10
C ALA A 110 -15.27 -8.81 -26.25
N ARG A 111 -14.54 -9.74 -26.87
CA ARG A 111 -13.54 -10.59 -26.17
C ARG A 111 -12.42 -9.75 -25.56
N LEU A 112 -11.86 -8.82 -26.33
CA LEU A 112 -10.80 -7.93 -25.85
C LEU A 112 -11.28 -7.06 -24.67
N LYS A 113 -12.48 -6.49 -24.75
CA LYS A 113 -13.09 -5.73 -23.65
C LYS A 113 -13.29 -6.59 -22.41
N LYS A 114 -13.81 -7.81 -22.57
CA LYS A 114 -14.02 -8.75 -21.45
C LYS A 114 -12.70 -9.14 -20.79
N GLY A 115 -11.65 -9.42 -21.57
CA GLY A 115 -10.30 -9.70 -21.06
C GLY A 115 -9.76 -8.54 -20.22
N LYS A 116 -9.83 -7.32 -20.75
CA LYS A 116 -9.37 -6.11 -20.05
C LYS A 116 -10.16 -5.84 -18.75
N ILE A 117 -11.47 -6.10 -18.74
CA ILE A 117 -12.30 -5.99 -17.52
C ILE A 117 -11.87 -7.01 -16.45
N ILE A 118 -11.54 -8.24 -16.85
CA ILE A 118 -11.08 -9.27 -15.92
C ILE A 118 -9.73 -8.87 -15.28
N GLU A 119 -8.80 -8.36 -16.08
CA GLU A 119 -7.52 -7.86 -15.56
C GLU A 119 -7.70 -6.68 -14.60
N LEU A 120 -8.51 -5.69 -14.96
CA LEU A 120 -8.81 -4.54 -14.11
C LEU A 120 -9.45 -4.96 -12.77
N ARG A 121 -10.34 -5.96 -12.77
CA ARG A 121 -10.91 -6.51 -11.53
C ARG A 121 -9.86 -7.19 -10.65
N LYS A 122 -8.89 -7.90 -11.24
CA LYS A 122 -7.79 -8.52 -10.46
C LYS A 122 -6.91 -7.47 -9.80
N ILE A 123 -6.61 -6.38 -10.50
CA ILE A 123 -5.83 -5.26 -9.94
C ILE A 123 -6.61 -4.60 -8.81
N SER A 124 -7.88 -4.22 -9.05
CA SER A 124 -8.73 -3.61 -8.02
C SER A 124 -8.93 -4.50 -6.78
N GLY A 125 -8.99 -5.82 -6.95
CA GLY A 125 -9.07 -6.76 -5.83
C GLY A 125 -7.79 -6.82 -4.99
N LYS A 126 -6.62 -6.69 -5.62
CA LYS A 126 -5.34 -6.57 -4.90
C LYS A 126 -5.25 -5.24 -4.14
N ASP A 127 -5.65 -4.15 -4.79
CA ASP A 127 -5.63 -2.81 -4.18
C ASP A 127 -6.47 -2.75 -2.90
N LYS A 128 -7.67 -3.36 -2.91
CA LYS A 128 -8.51 -3.47 -1.70
C LYS A 128 -7.83 -4.22 -0.56
N LYS A 129 -7.22 -5.37 -0.85
CA LYS A 129 -6.53 -6.16 0.18
C LYS A 129 -5.34 -5.40 0.77
N THR A 130 -4.55 -4.72 -0.06
CA THR A 130 -3.46 -3.86 0.42
C THR A 130 -3.98 -2.69 1.25
N GLN A 131 -5.15 -2.14 0.92
CA GLN A 131 -5.74 -1.02 1.66
C GLN A 131 -6.24 -1.45 3.05
N GLU A 132 -6.84 -2.64 3.15
CA GLU A 132 -7.22 -3.25 4.44
C GLU A 132 -5.98 -3.55 5.30
N GLU A 133 -4.88 -4.04 4.70
CA GLU A 133 -3.61 -4.27 5.41
C GLU A 133 -2.99 -2.95 5.90
N ILE A 134 -3.03 -1.88 5.11
CA ILE A 134 -2.55 -0.54 5.53
C ILE A 134 -3.37 -0.04 6.72
N GLU A 135 -4.70 -0.10 6.64
CA GLU A 135 -5.58 0.36 7.72
C GLU A 135 -5.33 -0.43 9.02
N HIS A 136 -5.09 -1.74 8.92
CA HIS A 136 -4.73 -2.55 10.08
C HIS A 136 -3.40 -2.12 10.70
N LEU A 137 -2.37 -1.87 9.90
CA LEU A 137 -1.06 -1.43 10.36
C LEU A 137 -1.09 -0.01 10.97
N GLU A 138 -1.91 0.88 10.43
CA GLU A 138 -2.11 2.23 10.98
C GLU A 138 -2.74 2.18 12.37
N ASN A 139 -3.76 1.33 12.57
CA ASN A 139 -4.36 1.12 13.89
C ASN A 139 -3.35 0.58 14.91
N ILE A 140 -2.47 -0.35 14.51
CA ILE A 140 -1.40 -0.85 15.38
C ILE A 140 -0.40 0.27 15.72
N ARG A 141 0.02 1.06 14.73
CA ARG A 141 0.93 2.19 14.93
C ARG A 141 0.37 3.17 15.96
N ASP A 142 -0.90 3.53 15.85
CA ASP A 142 -1.53 4.51 16.72
C ASP A 142 -1.68 3.98 18.15
N ALA A 143 -2.00 2.69 18.31
CA ALA A 143 -2.01 2.02 19.62
C ALA A 143 -0.61 2.02 20.27
N LEU A 144 0.45 1.73 19.51
CA LEU A 144 1.82 1.77 20.00
C LEU A 144 2.25 3.19 20.38
N LEU A 145 1.90 4.19 19.58
CA LEU A 145 2.18 5.60 19.89
C LEU A 145 1.49 6.04 21.18
N ALA A 146 0.26 5.59 21.42
CA ALA A 146 -0.45 5.87 22.67
C ALA A 146 0.26 5.23 23.88
N GLN A 147 0.72 3.98 23.76
CA GLN A 147 1.48 3.30 24.81
C GLN A 147 2.82 4.01 25.11
N VAL A 148 3.55 4.45 24.08
CA VAL A 148 4.80 5.21 24.24
C VAL A 148 4.54 6.50 25.00
N LYS A 149 3.51 7.27 24.62
CA LYS A 149 3.14 8.50 25.34
C LYS A 149 2.80 8.24 26.82
N GLN A 150 2.10 7.15 27.10
CA GLN A 150 1.80 6.76 28.49
C GLN A 150 3.08 6.47 29.27
N LYS A 151 4.00 5.69 28.68
CA LYS A 151 5.29 5.35 29.30
C LYS A 151 6.17 6.57 29.52
N ASP A 152 6.21 7.51 28.58
CA ASP A 152 6.93 8.78 28.74
C ASP A 152 6.40 9.60 29.92
N ASN A 153 5.08 9.64 30.11
CA ASN A 153 4.47 10.31 31.26
C ASN A 153 4.82 9.62 32.59
N GLU A 154 4.84 8.29 32.62
CA GLU A 154 5.30 7.52 33.79
C GLU A 154 6.76 7.82 34.12
N ILE A 155 7.65 7.84 33.11
CA ILE A 155 9.07 8.17 33.27
C ILE A 155 9.23 9.58 33.85
N ARG A 156 8.51 10.58 33.32
CA ARG A 156 8.57 11.96 33.83
C ARG A 156 8.12 12.04 35.29
N SER A 157 7.09 11.31 35.67
CA SER A 157 6.60 11.23 37.05
C SER A 157 7.67 10.64 37.99
N LEU A 158 8.26 9.51 37.59
CA LEU A 158 9.32 8.86 38.36
C LEU A 158 10.57 9.74 38.46
N GLN A 159 10.98 10.42 37.39
CA GLN A 159 12.09 11.37 37.40
C GLN A 159 11.86 12.49 38.42
N LYS A 160 10.62 13.00 38.51
CA LYS A 160 10.26 14.01 39.52
C LYS A 160 10.44 13.48 40.93
N GLN A 161 9.94 12.26 41.21
CA GLN A 161 10.09 11.63 42.53
C GLN A 161 11.56 11.41 42.89
N VAL A 162 12.37 10.92 41.94
CA VAL A 162 13.82 10.73 42.15
C VAL A 162 14.50 12.04 42.51
N ASN A 163 14.18 13.13 41.81
CA ASN A 163 14.75 14.45 42.10
C ASN A 163 14.34 14.97 43.49
N GLU A 164 13.10 14.71 43.92
CA GLU A 164 12.64 15.04 45.27
C GLU A 164 13.44 14.27 46.34
N TYR A 165 13.66 12.96 46.15
CA TYR A 165 14.47 12.14 47.06
C TYR A 165 15.92 12.59 47.10
N ILE A 166 16.52 12.94 45.96
CA ILE A 166 17.89 13.50 45.92
C ILE A 166 17.97 14.76 46.80
N GLY A 167 17.01 15.69 46.65
CA GLY A 167 16.97 16.90 47.47
C GLY A 167 16.82 16.64 48.98
N LEU A 168 16.04 15.62 49.36
CA LEU A 168 15.92 15.19 50.76
C LEU A 168 17.24 14.62 51.28
N CYS A 169 17.90 13.75 50.52
CA CYS A 169 19.20 13.17 50.89
C CYS A 169 20.27 14.26 51.10
N GLU A 170 20.33 15.25 50.22
CA GLU A 170 21.24 16.40 50.37
C GLU A 170 20.94 17.23 51.61
N LYS A 171 19.66 17.42 51.95
CA LYS A 171 19.25 18.10 53.19
C LYS A 171 19.71 17.31 54.42
N TYR A 172 19.44 16.01 54.47
CA TYR A 172 19.87 15.16 55.58
C TYR A 172 21.38 15.10 55.73
N ALA A 173 22.13 15.05 54.62
CA ALA A 173 23.58 15.10 54.66
C ALA A 173 24.11 16.40 55.29
N ARG A 174 23.50 17.55 54.95
CA ARG A 174 23.83 18.84 55.56
C ARG A 174 23.49 18.88 57.05
N ASP A 175 22.31 18.42 57.44
CA ASP A 175 21.88 18.42 58.84
C ASP A 175 22.74 17.48 59.69
N TRP A 176 23.10 16.31 59.16
CA TRP A 176 24.05 15.39 59.78
C TRP A 176 25.43 16.03 59.99
N SER A 177 25.95 16.73 58.98
CA SER A 177 27.23 17.44 59.10
C SER A 177 27.20 18.51 60.20
N LYS A 178 26.10 19.26 60.32
CA LYS A 178 25.93 20.26 61.39
C LYS A 178 25.87 19.61 62.77
N GLU A 179 25.10 18.53 62.92
CA GLU A 179 24.99 17.80 64.19
C GLU A 179 26.34 17.20 64.61
N LYS A 180 27.11 16.67 63.65
CA LYS A 180 28.47 16.18 63.91
C LYS A 180 29.37 17.29 64.47
N SER A 181 29.42 18.45 63.81
CA SER A 181 30.20 19.60 64.30
C SER A 181 29.73 20.09 65.69
N ARG A 182 28.42 20.09 65.94
CA ARG A 182 27.84 20.43 67.26
C ARG A 182 28.31 19.47 68.34
N ARG A 183 28.28 18.16 68.08
CA ARG A 183 28.76 17.13 69.02
C ARG A 183 30.25 17.23 69.29
N GLU A 184 31.05 17.53 68.28
CA GLU A 184 32.49 17.78 68.46
C GLU A 184 32.76 18.98 69.37
N LEU A 185 32.01 20.09 69.19
CA LEU A 185 32.11 21.26 70.05
C LEU A 185 31.72 20.95 71.50
N LEU A 186 30.60 20.25 71.71
CA LEU A 186 30.17 19.79 73.04
C LEU A 186 31.22 18.87 73.69
N GLY A 187 31.85 17.99 72.90
CA GLY A 187 32.94 17.14 73.37
C GLY A 187 34.15 17.95 73.85
N ARG A 188 34.53 19.03 73.14
CA ARG A 188 35.59 19.95 73.58
C ARG A 188 35.20 20.68 74.86
N ASN A 189 33.98 21.21 74.94
CA ASN A 189 33.50 21.94 76.12
C ASN A 189 33.45 21.05 77.37
N ASN A 190 32.99 19.81 77.26
CA ASN A 190 32.95 18.87 78.37
C ASN A 190 34.34 18.52 78.90
N LYS A 191 35.34 18.38 78.02
CA LYS A 191 36.75 18.19 78.44
C LYS A 191 37.25 19.39 79.24
N SER A 192 36.99 20.61 78.77
CA SER A 192 37.36 21.85 79.47
C SER A 192 36.68 21.95 80.84
N LEU A 193 35.38 21.67 80.94
CA LEU A 193 34.66 21.64 82.23
C LEU A 193 35.23 20.60 83.20
N GLY A 194 35.63 19.43 82.70
CA GLY A 194 36.33 18.42 83.49
C GLY A 194 37.64 18.93 84.08
N ALA A 195 38.42 19.70 83.30
CA ALA A 195 39.64 20.33 83.78
C ALA A 195 39.37 21.37 84.89
N TYR A 196 38.36 22.23 84.71
CA TYR A 196 37.93 23.18 85.74
C TYR A 196 37.51 22.50 87.04
N LYS A 197 36.76 21.40 86.96
CA LYS A 197 36.38 20.60 88.14
C LYS A 197 37.62 20.06 88.87
N GLY A 198 38.64 19.65 88.13
CA GLY A 198 39.94 19.24 88.68
C GLY A 198 40.65 20.38 89.42
N LEU A 199 40.78 21.54 88.79
CA LEU A 199 41.39 22.74 89.38
C LEU A 199 40.64 23.19 90.64
N TYR A 200 39.31 23.24 90.60
CA TYR A 200 38.50 23.55 91.78
C TYR A 200 38.73 22.56 92.93
N GLY A 201 38.84 21.26 92.62
CA GLY A 201 39.19 20.24 93.61
C GLY A 201 40.57 20.46 94.24
N GLN A 202 41.57 20.86 93.45
CA GLN A 202 42.91 21.20 93.94
C GLN A 202 42.88 22.45 94.83
N GLU A 203 42.22 23.52 94.40
CA GLU A 203 42.10 24.77 95.17
C GLU A 203 41.30 24.57 96.47
N LYS A 204 40.27 23.71 96.45
CA LYS A 204 39.54 23.31 97.66
C LYS A 204 40.45 22.60 98.67
N LYS A 205 41.33 21.71 98.19
CA LYS A 205 42.33 21.02 99.05
C LYS A 205 43.35 22.01 99.62
N LYS A 206 43.89 22.92 98.80
CA LYS A 206 44.83 23.97 99.26
C LYS A 206 44.20 24.87 100.31
N THR A 207 42.97 25.34 100.08
CA THR A 207 42.24 26.17 101.04
C THR A 207 42.03 25.44 102.36
N ALA A 208 41.73 24.13 102.33
CA ALA A 208 41.61 23.32 103.54
C ALA A 208 42.96 23.19 104.29
N ALA A 209 44.06 22.95 103.57
CA ALA A 209 45.40 22.89 104.15
C ALA A 209 45.82 24.23 104.78
N LEU A 210 45.61 25.35 104.10
CA LEU A 210 45.90 26.70 104.62
C LEU A 210 45.09 27.01 105.87
N LYS A 211 43.81 26.60 105.94
CA LYS A 211 42.99 26.77 107.15
C LYS A 211 43.57 26.00 108.34
N GLN A 212 44.04 24.77 108.12
CA GLN A 212 44.71 23.99 109.18
C GLN A 212 46.02 24.63 109.61
N GLU A 213 46.82 25.13 108.66
CA GLU A 213 48.09 25.82 108.94
C GLU A 213 47.87 27.10 109.76
N ILE A 214 46.90 27.94 109.37
CA ILE A 214 46.50 29.14 110.14
C ILE A 214 46.07 28.75 111.55
N GLN A 215 45.32 27.67 111.72
CA GLN A 215 44.90 27.20 113.03
C GLN A 215 46.09 26.76 113.90
N ARG A 216 47.07 26.05 113.31
CA ARG A 216 48.32 25.67 113.99
C ARG A 216 49.15 26.89 114.39
N LEU A 217 49.34 27.84 113.48
CA LEU A 217 50.08 29.08 113.75
C LEU A 217 49.42 29.90 114.85
N ARG A 218 48.07 30.00 114.85
CA ARG A 218 47.33 30.67 115.94
C ARG A 218 47.54 29.98 117.29
N ALA A 219 47.51 28.65 117.32
CA ALA A 219 47.79 27.91 118.54
C ALA A 219 49.24 28.12 119.02
N HIS A 220 50.20 28.19 118.09
CA HIS A 220 51.60 28.46 118.42
C HIS A 220 51.83 29.88 118.93
N ILE A 221 51.23 30.90 118.31
CA ILE A 221 51.27 32.28 118.79
C ILE A 221 50.69 32.36 120.20
N ALA A 222 49.52 31.77 120.45
CA ALA A 222 48.93 31.74 121.79
C ALA A 222 49.85 31.09 122.84
N SER A 223 50.58 30.03 122.45
CA SER A 223 51.56 29.40 123.35
C SER A 223 52.80 30.27 123.61
N LEU A 224 53.24 31.07 122.62
CA LEU A 224 54.34 32.01 122.78
C LEU A 224 53.92 33.24 123.60
N GLU A 225 52.69 33.72 123.43
CA GLU A 225 52.10 34.79 124.25
C GLU A 225 52.06 34.37 125.72
N GLN A 226 51.65 33.12 126.02
CA GLN A 226 51.72 32.58 127.38
C GLN A 226 53.14 32.51 127.97
N GLN A 227 54.17 32.28 127.14
CA GLN A 227 55.56 32.24 127.58
C GLN A 227 56.20 33.62 127.78
N LEU A 228 55.57 34.69 127.26
CA LEU A 228 56.01 36.08 127.42
C LEU A 228 55.36 36.76 128.63
N ASP A 229 54.25 36.21 129.14
CA ASP A 229 53.52 36.67 130.32
C ASP A 229 53.97 35.97 131.63
N ASP A 230 54.89 34.99 131.54
CA ASP A 230 55.60 34.32 132.66
C ASP A 230 57.03 34.86 132.84
#